data_AF-Q12JI2-F1
#
_entry.id   AF-Q12JI2-F1
#
_cell.length_a   1.000
_cell.length_b   1.000
_cell.length_c   1.000
_cell.angle_alpha   90.00
_cell.angle_beta   90.00
_cell.angle_gamma   90.00
#
_symmetry.space_group_name_H-M   'P 1'
#
loop_
_entity.id
_entity.type
_entity.pdbx_description
1 polymer ?
#
loop_
_entity_poly.entity_id
_entity_poly.type
_entity_poly.pdbx_seq_one_letter_code
_entity_poly.pdbx_strand_id
1 'polypeptide(L)'
;MQDKQHIAFYGNSSVNIGAGHIMRLFALAQAASEHFAITFLYKQCIPTLLSKLADEGFKTKAISSPLNKDELFSVSCDVIVVDDYELSKEEWQCLRQLGCYLTSTRDKKLN
;
A
#
# COMPACT_ATOMS: atom_id res chain seq x y z
N MET A 1 -20.54 -7.73 -15.03
CA MET A 1 -19.78 -7.59 -13.77
C MET A 1 -19.22 -6.18 -13.77
N GLN A 2 -19.53 -5.38 -12.76
CA GLN A 2 -18.94 -4.05 -12.60
C GLN A 2 -17.49 -4.26 -12.14
N ASP A 3 -16.53 -3.60 -12.76
CA ASP A 3 -15.14 -3.67 -12.31
C ASP A 3 -15.07 -3.14 -10.86
N LYS A 4 -14.53 -3.95 -9.94
CA LYS A 4 -14.32 -3.53 -8.56
C LYS A 4 -13.34 -2.36 -8.56
N GLN A 5 -13.64 -1.31 -7.80
CA GLN A 5 -12.65 -0.26 -7.53
C GLN A 5 -11.41 -0.86 -6.84
N HIS A 6 -10.26 -0.26 -7.09
CA HIS A 6 -8.96 -0.77 -6.69
C HIS A 6 -8.35 0.07 -5.56
N ILE A 7 -8.05 -0.60 -4.44
CA ILE A 7 -7.32 -0.03 -3.31
C ILE A 7 -5.89 -0.57 -3.32
N ALA A 8 -4.92 0.35 -3.33
CA ALA A 8 -3.53 0.05 -3.06
C ALA A 8 -3.21 0.31 -1.57
N PHE A 9 -2.61 -0.66 -0.89
CA PHE A 9 -2.10 -0.49 0.47
C PHE A 9 -0.58 -0.39 0.42
N TYR A 10 -0.01 0.74 0.81
CA TYR A 10 1.44 0.93 0.86
C TYR A 10 1.94 0.86 2.30
N GLY A 11 2.86 -0.07 2.56
CA GLY A 11 3.52 -0.23 3.85
C GLY A 11 4.77 -1.07 3.74
N ASN A 12 5.67 -0.94 4.72
CA ASN A 12 6.93 -1.67 4.75
C ASN A 12 7.03 -2.55 5.99
N SER A 13 7.78 -3.64 5.87
CA SER A 13 8.20 -4.46 7.00
C SER A 13 9.61 -4.98 6.80
N SER A 14 10.36 -5.04 7.89
CA SER A 14 11.71 -5.61 7.95
C SER A 14 11.95 -6.10 9.37
N VAL A 15 13.08 -6.77 9.60
CA VAL A 15 13.48 -7.19 10.97
C VAL A 15 13.59 -5.97 11.90
N ASN A 16 13.96 -4.81 11.39
CA ASN A 16 14.14 -3.58 12.17
C ASN A 16 12.82 -2.79 12.35
N ILE A 17 11.95 -2.79 11.34
CA ILE A 17 10.66 -2.07 11.36
C ILE A 17 9.58 -2.87 12.10
N GLY A 18 9.65 -4.21 12.01
CA GLY A 18 8.61 -5.12 12.45
C GLY A 18 7.45 -5.27 11.45
N ALA A 19 6.42 -6.01 11.86
CA ALA A 19 5.28 -6.38 11.00
C ALA A 19 4.07 -5.44 11.12
N GLY A 20 4.10 -4.46 12.04
CA GLY A 20 2.91 -3.72 12.46
C GLY A 20 2.18 -2.98 11.34
N HIS A 21 2.92 -2.37 10.42
CA HIS A 21 2.34 -1.67 9.27
C HIS A 21 1.54 -2.60 8.38
N ILE A 22 2.19 -3.66 7.89
CA ILE A 22 1.56 -4.64 7.01
C ILE A 22 0.37 -5.31 7.69
N MET A 23 0.47 -5.64 8.99
CA MET A 23 -0.64 -6.28 9.71
C MET A 23 -1.86 -5.37 9.91
N ARG A 24 -1.68 -4.06 10.13
CA ARG A 24 -2.82 -3.13 10.18
C ARG A 24 -3.47 -2.96 8.81
N LEU A 25 -2.66 -2.81 7.77
CA LEU A 25 -3.15 -2.74 6.39
C LEU A 25 -3.84 -4.04 5.96
N PHE A 26 -3.35 -5.19 6.41
CA PHE A 26 -3.95 -6.50 6.20
C PHE A 26 -5.35 -6.60 6.81
N ALA A 27 -5.54 -6.14 8.05
CA ALA A 27 -6.86 -6.12 8.68
C ALA A 27 -7.86 -5.24 7.89
N LEU A 28 -7.41 -4.08 7.39
CA LEU A 28 -8.23 -3.22 6.53
C LEU A 28 -8.54 -3.90 5.19
N ALA A 29 -7.57 -4.59 4.60
CA ALA A 29 -7.74 -5.30 3.34
C ALA A 29 -8.77 -6.42 3.45
N GLN A 30 -8.74 -7.20 4.53
CA GLN A 30 -9.73 -8.25 4.78
C GLN A 30 -11.16 -7.69 4.89
N ALA A 31 -11.33 -6.52 5.52
CA ALA A 31 -12.63 -5.87 5.59
C ALA A 31 -13.10 -5.31 4.23
N ALA A 32 -12.16 -4.95 3.34
CA ALA A 32 -12.46 -4.33 2.05
C ALA A 32 -12.56 -5.33 0.88
N SER A 33 -12.03 -6.54 1.01
CA SER A 33 -11.80 -7.48 -0.10
C SER A 33 -13.08 -7.98 -0.78
N GLU A 34 -14.21 -7.95 -0.07
CA GLU A 34 -15.51 -8.28 -0.65
C GLU A 34 -15.93 -7.29 -1.75
N HIS A 35 -15.58 -6.02 -1.59
CA HIS A 35 -16.04 -4.93 -2.45
C HIS A 35 -14.97 -4.37 -3.39
N PHE A 36 -13.69 -4.51 -3.04
CA PHE A 36 -12.58 -3.88 -3.75
C PHE A 36 -11.57 -4.90 -4.29
N ALA A 37 -10.92 -4.57 -5.40
CA ALA A 37 -9.65 -5.18 -5.77
C ALA A 37 -8.56 -4.62 -4.86
N ILE A 38 -7.59 -5.45 -4.46
CA ILE A 38 -6.58 -5.07 -3.48
C ILE A 38 -5.18 -5.43 -3.97
N THR A 39 -4.26 -4.45 -3.87
CA THR A 39 -2.82 -4.66 -4.07
C THR A 39 -2.02 -4.07 -2.92
N PHE A 40 -1.07 -4.84 -2.39
CA PHE A 40 -0.08 -4.35 -1.43
C PHE A 40 1.19 -3.88 -2.16
N LEU A 41 1.63 -2.67 -1.85
CA LEU A 41 2.84 -2.05 -2.35
C LEU A 41 3.86 -1.95 -1.22
N TYR A 42 5.12 -2.29 -1.50
CA TYR A 42 6.18 -2.27 -0.50
C TYR A 42 7.54 -2.07 -1.15
N LYS A 43 8.47 -1.42 -0.44
CA LYS A 43 9.90 -1.41 -0.76
C LYS A 43 10.59 -2.63 -0.15
N GLN A 44 10.23 -2.94 1.08
CA GLN A 44 10.71 -4.09 1.84
C GLN A 44 9.54 -4.76 2.56
N CYS A 45 9.46 -6.08 2.46
CA CYS A 45 8.50 -6.88 3.20
C CYS A 45 9.11 -8.22 3.59
N ILE A 46 8.86 -8.64 4.84
CA ILE A 46 9.34 -9.93 5.35
C ILE A 46 8.64 -11.07 4.56
N PRO A 47 9.38 -12.11 4.10
CA PRO A 47 8.79 -13.18 3.29
C PRO A 47 7.57 -13.86 3.90
N THR A 48 7.54 -14.06 5.22
CA THR A 48 6.40 -14.68 5.91
C THR A 48 5.12 -13.87 5.78
N LEU A 49 5.22 -12.53 5.72
CA LEU A 49 4.07 -11.65 5.50
C LEU A 49 3.64 -11.70 4.03
N LEU A 50 4.57 -11.78 3.08
CA LEU A 50 4.23 -11.96 1.67
C LEU A 50 3.46 -13.28 1.43
N SER A 51 3.92 -14.38 2.05
CA SER A 51 3.18 -15.65 2.02
C SER A 51 1.77 -15.49 2.58
N LYS A 52 1.64 -14.83 3.74
CA LYS A 52 0.32 -14.57 4.34
C LYS A 52 -0.60 -13.75 3.44
N LEU A 53 -0.09 -12.71 2.76
CA LEU A 53 -0.87 -11.91 1.81
C LEU A 53 -1.32 -12.74 0.61
N ALA A 54 -0.44 -13.60 0.10
CA ALA A 54 -0.72 -14.48 -1.03
C ALA A 54 -1.76 -15.57 -0.66
N ASP A 55 -1.67 -16.15 0.53
CA ASP A 55 -2.61 -17.17 1.02
C ASP A 55 -4.06 -16.62 1.12
N GLU A 56 -4.20 -15.31 1.30
CA GLU A 56 -5.49 -14.59 1.36
C GLU A 56 -5.93 -14.05 -0.01
N GLY A 57 -5.15 -14.34 -1.06
CA GLY A 57 -5.45 -13.94 -2.44
C GLY A 57 -5.15 -12.48 -2.76
N PHE A 58 -4.41 -11.76 -1.91
CA PHE A 58 -4.03 -10.38 -2.18
C PHE A 58 -2.86 -10.30 -3.15
N LYS A 59 -2.96 -9.37 -4.10
CA LYS A 59 -1.83 -9.06 -5.00
C LYS A 59 -0.77 -8.29 -4.22
N THR A 60 0.49 -8.49 -4.57
CA THR A 60 1.62 -7.78 -3.96
C THR A 60 2.57 -7.29 -5.05
N LYS A 61 3.12 -6.08 -4.91
CA LYS A 61 4.12 -5.52 -5.83
C LYS A 61 5.23 -4.82 -5.04
N ALA A 62 6.44 -5.30 -5.24
CA ALA A 62 7.62 -4.59 -4.80
C ALA A 62 7.82 -3.32 -5.65
N ILE A 63 8.18 -2.21 -5.03
CA ILE A 63 8.46 -0.93 -5.68
C ILE A 63 9.82 -0.39 -5.24
N SER A 64 10.37 0.47 -6.08
CA SER A 64 11.69 1.08 -5.90
C SER A 64 11.75 2.02 -4.69
N SER A 65 12.96 2.19 -4.16
CA SER A 65 13.30 3.19 -3.15
C SER A 65 14.39 4.12 -3.70
N PRO A 66 14.12 5.43 -3.87
CA PRO A 66 12.86 6.13 -3.56
C PRO A 66 11.71 5.76 -4.50
N LEU A 67 10.47 6.14 -4.13
CA LEU A 67 9.27 5.86 -4.91
C LEU A 67 9.37 6.35 -6.37
N ASN A 68 9.16 5.43 -7.32
CA ASN A 68 9.11 5.72 -8.75
C ASN A 68 7.66 5.93 -9.23
N LYS A 69 7.40 7.02 -9.96
CA LYS A 69 6.05 7.36 -10.45
C LYS A 69 5.50 6.34 -11.44
N ASP A 70 6.31 5.86 -12.37
CA ASP A 70 5.87 4.94 -13.43
C ASP A 70 5.48 3.56 -12.84
N GLU A 71 6.21 3.12 -11.81
CA GLU A 71 5.85 1.92 -11.05
C GLU A 71 4.51 2.07 -10.31
N LEU A 72 4.22 3.26 -9.79
CA LEU A 72 2.97 3.56 -9.10
C LEU A 72 1.81 3.76 -10.10
N PHE A 73 2.01 4.46 -11.21
CA PHE A 73 1.01 4.64 -12.26
C PHE A 73 0.58 3.31 -12.88
N SER A 74 1.52 2.37 -13.04
CA SER A 74 1.20 1.02 -13.53
C SER A 74 0.38 0.17 -12.57
N VAL A 75 0.18 0.59 -11.31
CA VAL A 75 -0.75 -0.08 -10.38
C VAL A 75 -2.20 0.28 -10.70
N SER A 76 -2.45 1.50 -11.20
CA SER A 76 -3.79 2.02 -11.51
C SER A 76 -4.80 1.76 -10.40
N CYS A 77 -4.74 2.55 -9.32
CA CYS A 77 -5.64 2.45 -8.18
C CYS A 77 -6.51 3.70 -8.01
N ASP A 78 -7.72 3.51 -7.49
CA ASP A 78 -8.65 4.60 -7.15
C ASP A 78 -8.30 5.22 -5.79
N VAL A 79 -7.77 4.42 -4.89
CA VAL A 79 -7.38 4.79 -3.53
C VAL A 79 -6.01 4.23 -3.20
N ILE A 80 -5.16 5.03 -2.55
CA ILE A 80 -3.97 4.52 -1.88
C ILE A 80 -4.00 4.85 -0.39
N VAL A 81 -3.84 3.81 0.43
CA VAL A 81 -3.79 3.89 1.89
C VAL A 81 -2.36 3.63 2.34
N VAL A 82 -1.77 4.60 3.03
CA VAL A 82 -0.36 4.57 3.46
C VAL A 82 -0.25 4.28 4.95
N ASP A 83 0.58 3.31 5.31
CA ASP A 83 1.06 3.10 6.67
C ASP A 83 2.59 2.92 6.66
N ASP A 84 3.29 4.05 6.62
CA ASP A 84 4.76 4.10 6.63
C ASP A 84 5.20 5.39 7.34
N TYR A 85 6.24 5.30 8.17
CA TYR A 85 6.73 6.38 9.00
C TYR A 85 7.90 7.13 8.39
N GLU A 86 8.54 6.56 7.37
CA GLU A 86 9.82 7.02 6.84
C GLU A 86 9.73 7.62 5.44
N LEU A 87 8.52 7.81 4.90
CA LEU A 87 8.33 8.45 3.60
C LEU A 87 8.89 9.88 3.60
N SER A 88 9.78 10.16 2.65
CA SER A 88 10.34 11.49 2.44
C SER A 88 9.28 12.45 1.87
N LYS A 89 9.56 13.77 1.89
CA LYS A 89 8.65 14.77 1.30
C LYS A 89 8.46 14.54 -0.20
N GLU A 90 9.52 14.16 -0.89
CA GLU A 90 9.54 13.87 -2.32
C GLU A 90 8.69 12.64 -2.63
N GLU A 91 8.72 11.63 -1.76
CA GLU A 91 7.89 10.44 -1.90
C GLU A 91 6.41 10.73 -1.64
N TRP A 92 6.09 11.58 -0.66
CA TRP A 92 4.72 12.09 -0.48
C TRP A 92 4.23 12.87 -1.69
N GLN A 93 5.08 13.70 -2.31
CA GLN A 93 4.74 14.40 -3.53
C GLN A 93 4.51 13.43 -4.70
N CYS A 94 5.32 12.37 -4.79
CA CYS A 94 5.15 11.30 -5.77
C CYS A 94 3.76 10.65 -5.65
N LEU A 95 3.34 10.28 -4.43
CA LEU A 95 2.03 9.68 -4.16
C LEU A 95 0.86 10.61 -4.52
N ARG A 96 0.98 11.91 -4.24
CA ARG A 96 -0.07 12.91 -4.54
C ARG A 96 -0.30 13.11 -6.04
N GLN A 97 0.67 12.77 -6.87
CA GLN A 97 0.58 12.95 -8.32
C GLN A 97 -0.14 11.81 -9.03
N LEU A 98 -0.51 10.74 -8.31
CA LEU A 98 -1.20 9.58 -8.89
C LEU A 98 -2.64 9.88 -9.34
N GLY A 99 -3.23 10.99 -8.91
CA GLY A 99 -4.61 11.33 -9.23
C GLY A 99 -5.66 10.46 -8.54
N CYS A 100 -5.23 9.62 -7.59
CA CYS A 100 -6.09 8.80 -6.74
C CYS A 100 -6.38 9.47 -5.40
N TYR A 101 -7.37 8.95 -4.65
CA TYR A 101 -7.57 9.37 -3.28
C TYR A 101 -6.43 8.85 -2.39
N LEU A 102 -5.68 9.77 -1.78
CA LEU A 102 -4.57 9.45 -0.88
C LEU A 102 -4.99 9.63 0.57
N THR A 103 -4.82 8.58 1.37
CA THR A 103 -5.01 8.65 2.82
C THR A 103 -3.90 7.92 3.57
N SER A 104 -3.74 8.22 4.85
CA SER A 104 -2.79 7.54 5.73
C SER A 104 -3.50 7.04 6.98
N THR A 105 -3.04 5.94 7.56
CA THR A 105 -3.60 5.40 8.82
C THR A 105 -3.26 6.26 10.04
N ARG A 106 -2.57 7.40 9.85
CA ARG A 106 -2.24 8.38 10.88
C ARG A 106 -3.11 9.63 10.74
N ASP A 107 -3.55 10.16 11.87
CA ASP A 107 -4.22 11.47 12.02
C ASP A 107 -3.29 12.69 11.82
N LYS A 108 -2.18 12.55 11.08
CA LYS A 108 -1.39 13.73 10.70
C LYS A 108 -2.03 14.32 9.45
N LYS A 109 -2.61 15.52 9.57
CA LYS A 109 -3.13 16.29 8.44
C LYS A 109 -2.12 16.23 7.29
N LEU A 110 -2.53 15.60 6.19
CA LEU A 110 -1.80 15.56 4.93
C LEU A 110 -1.87 16.98 4.34
N ASN A 111 -1.05 17.89 4.85
CA ASN A 111 -0.92 19.27 4.34
C ASN A 111 -0.21 19.24 3.00
#